data_AF-A0A3D5W6I2-F1
#
_entry.id   AF-A0A3D5W6I2-F1
#
_cell.length_a   1.000
_cell.length_b   1.000
_cell.length_c   1.000
_cell.angle_alpha   90.00
_cell.angle_beta   90.00
_cell.angle_gamma   90.00
#
_symmetry.space_group_name_H-M   'P 1'
#
loop_
_entity.id
_entity.type
_entity.pdbx_description
1 polymer ?
#
loop_
_entity_poly.entity_id
_entity_poly.type
_entity_poly.pdbx_seq_one_letter_code
_entity_poly.pdbx_strand_id
1 'polypeptide(L)'
;MSYDYELYECVSEGSQPRQGDRHNQIFNRKGQVLSITGQRRINRLTWRSRRGVRELDGLLMPYAAARADRLNLGELAAFEELLAQPDPLLSDWFLQRSVPERPQLAALVSDILQFNRSSPAA
;
A
#
# COMPACT_ATOMS: atom_id res chain seq x y z
N MET A 1 -34.54 -30.85 26.03
CA MET A 1 -33.85 -29.53 26.06
C MET A 1 -33.60 -29.15 24.61
N SER A 2 -34.66 -28.91 23.83
CA SER A 2 -35.37 -27.62 23.68
C SER A 2 -34.38 -26.48 23.46
N TYR A 3 -33.99 -26.28 22.20
CA TYR A 3 -33.41 -25.03 21.76
C TYR A 3 -34.59 -24.18 21.29
N ASP A 4 -35.01 -23.25 22.14
CA ASP A 4 -36.05 -22.25 21.87
C ASP A 4 -35.70 -21.44 20.62
N TYR A 5 -36.37 -21.79 19.53
CA TYR A 5 -36.46 -21.04 18.29
C TYR A 5 -37.66 -20.09 18.38
N GLU A 6 -37.59 -19.07 19.23
CA GLU A 6 -38.57 -17.96 19.16
C GLU A 6 -37.91 -16.63 19.55
N LEU A 7 -37.46 -15.88 18.54
CA LEU A 7 -37.84 -14.47 18.41
C LEU A 7 -37.60 -14.03 16.96
N TYR A 8 -38.58 -14.29 16.10
CA TYR A 8 -38.76 -13.52 14.89
C TYR A 8 -39.75 -12.38 15.19
N GLU A 9 -39.58 -11.30 14.45
CA GLU A 9 -40.44 -10.11 14.40
C GLU A 9 -40.22 -9.02 15.45
N CYS A 10 -39.42 -8.03 15.05
CA CYS A 10 -39.98 -6.69 14.96
C CYS A 10 -39.51 -6.06 13.66
N VAL A 11 -40.33 -6.22 12.62
CA VAL A 11 -40.16 -5.55 11.32
C VAL A 11 -40.65 -4.11 11.52
N SER A 12 -39.79 -3.25 12.04
CA SER A 12 -40.07 -1.82 12.10
C SER A 12 -39.58 -1.18 10.82
N GLU A 13 -40.55 -0.89 9.96
CA GLU A 13 -40.44 -0.11 8.73
C GLU A 13 -39.55 1.14 8.91
N GLY A 14 -38.44 1.15 8.19
CA GLY A 14 -37.60 2.32 7.99
C GLY A 14 -37.51 2.64 6.51
N SER A 15 -38.52 3.34 6.00
CA SER A 15 -38.55 4.16 4.79
C SER A 15 -37.25 4.27 3.98
N GLN A 16 -37.23 3.72 2.77
CA GLN A 16 -36.52 4.39 1.66
C GLN A 16 -37.26 5.72 1.38
N PRO A 17 -36.64 6.82 0.90
CA PRO A 17 -35.53 6.84 -0.06
C PRO A 17 -34.53 8.01 0.13
N ARG A 18 -33.48 8.09 -0.69
CA ARG A 18 -33.19 9.23 -1.59
C ARG A 18 -31.88 8.97 -2.34
N GLN A 19 -32.04 8.88 -3.64
CA GLN A 19 -31.03 8.89 -4.68
C GLN A 19 -30.03 10.02 -4.45
N GLY A 20 -28.76 9.64 -4.42
CA GLY A 20 -27.63 10.52 -4.26
C GLY A 20 -26.39 9.68 -4.49
N ASP A 21 -26.20 9.25 -5.75
CA ASP A 21 -24.92 8.78 -6.29
C ASP A 21 -23.87 9.87 -6.09
N ARG A 22 -23.42 10.04 -4.85
CA ARG A 22 -22.31 10.93 -4.48
C ARG A 22 -21.04 10.19 -4.82
N HIS A 23 -20.65 10.34 -6.08
CA HIS A 23 -19.32 10.11 -6.64
C HIS A 23 -18.35 9.36 -5.72
N ASN A 24 -18.15 8.08 -5.98
CA ASN A 24 -17.06 7.29 -5.42
C ASN A 24 -15.68 7.69 -6.02
N GLN A 25 -15.47 8.98 -6.24
CA GLN A 25 -14.24 9.54 -6.77
C GLN A 25 -13.42 10.02 -5.57
N ILE A 26 -12.63 9.11 -5.01
CA ILE A 26 -11.58 9.47 -4.06
C ILE A 26 -10.47 10.10 -4.90
N PHE A 27 -10.37 11.42 -4.84
CA PHE A 27 -9.27 12.14 -5.46
C PHE A 27 -8.02 11.99 -4.60
N ASN A 28 -6.91 11.53 -5.18
CA ASN A 28 -5.63 11.51 -4.48
C ASN A 28 -5.11 12.96 -4.27
N ARG A 29 -4.01 13.10 -3.52
CA ARG A 29 -3.33 14.39 -3.28
C ARG A 29 -2.88 15.10 -4.58
N LYS A 30 -2.89 14.40 -5.73
CA LYS A 30 -2.54 14.92 -7.06
C LYS A 30 -3.76 15.17 -7.95
N GLY A 31 -4.99 15.02 -7.45
CA GLY A 31 -6.22 15.25 -8.20
C GLY A 31 -6.59 14.15 -9.21
N GLN A 32 -5.98 12.96 -9.14
CA GLN A 32 -6.34 11.82 -10.00
C GLN A 32 -7.47 11.01 -9.37
N VAL A 33 -8.42 10.57 -10.21
CA VAL A 33 -9.51 9.67 -9.82
C VAL A 33 -8.94 8.27 -9.62
N LEU A 34 -8.77 7.85 -8.37
CA LEU A 34 -8.41 6.47 -8.05
C LEU A 34 -9.70 5.66 -7.84
N SER A 35 -9.86 4.58 -8.60
CA SER A 35 -10.89 3.57 -8.28
C SER A 35 -10.61 2.99 -6.89
N ILE A 36 -11.65 2.72 -6.08
CA ILE A 36 -11.51 2.13 -4.73
C ILE A 36 -10.49 0.99 -4.67
N THR A 37 -10.46 0.12 -5.66
CA THR A 37 -9.57 -1.04 -5.73
C THR A 37 -8.09 -0.63 -5.82
N GLY A 38 -7.77 0.38 -6.63
CA GLY A 38 -6.42 0.92 -6.75
C GLY A 38 -5.96 1.59 -5.46
N GLN A 39 -6.83 2.39 -4.84
CA GLN A 39 -6.55 3.03 -3.55
C GLN A 39 -6.28 2.01 -2.44
N ARG A 40 -7.06 0.91 -2.39
CA ARG A 40 -6.83 -0.19 -1.43
C ARG A 40 -5.47 -0.86 -1.63
N ARG A 41 -5.02 -1.03 -2.87
CA ARG A 41 -3.69 -1.62 -3.17
C ARG A 41 -2.56 -0.69 -2.73
N ILE A 42 -2.63 0.59 -3.08
CA ILE A 42 -1.67 1.61 -2.65
C ILE A 42 -1.59 1.67 -1.12
N ASN A 43 -2.74 1.74 -0.44
CA ASN A 43 -2.76 1.77 1.03
C ASN A 43 -2.11 0.52 1.61
N ARG A 44 -2.40 -0.67 1.07
CA ARG A 44 -1.78 -1.93 1.53
C ARG A 44 -0.26 -1.91 1.39
N LEU A 45 0.27 -1.37 0.30
CA LEU A 45 1.72 -1.24 0.08
C LEU A 45 2.36 -0.26 1.05
N THR A 46 1.74 0.90 1.25
CA THR A 46 2.19 1.89 2.23
C THR A 46 2.20 1.31 3.64
N TRP A 47 1.18 0.51 4.00
CA TRP A 47 1.13 -0.17 5.30
C TRP A 47 2.20 -1.25 5.44
N ARG A 48 2.45 -2.07 4.39
CA ARG A 48 3.51 -3.09 4.35
C ARG A 48 4.93 -2.51 4.43
N SER A 49 5.08 -1.22 4.14
CA SER A 49 6.35 -0.50 4.23
C SER A 49 6.70 -0.08 5.67
N ARG A 50 5.80 -0.25 6.64
CA ARG A 50 6.02 0.06 8.07
C ARG A 50 6.45 -1.21 8.78
N ARG A 51 7.75 -1.38 8.99
CA ARG A 51 8.38 -2.61 9.49
C ARG A 51 9.08 -2.46 10.82
N GLY A 52 9.10 -1.25 11.39
CA GLY A 52 9.63 -1.00 12.74
C GLY A 52 11.16 -0.89 12.79
N VAL A 53 11.87 -1.16 11.68
CA VAL A 53 13.29 -0.86 11.51
C VAL A 53 13.40 0.55 10.97
N ARG A 54 13.94 1.47 11.77
CA ARG A 54 13.95 2.92 11.48
C ARG A 54 14.59 3.26 10.13
N GLU A 55 15.64 2.53 9.76
CA GLU A 55 16.37 2.73 8.51
C GLU A 55 15.53 2.33 7.30
N LEU A 56 14.88 1.16 7.36
CA LEU A 56 13.99 0.69 6.30
C LEU A 56 12.75 1.57 6.18
N ASP A 57 12.15 1.92 7.32
CA ASP A 57 10.98 2.79 7.37
C ASP A 57 11.28 4.17 6.78
N GLY A 58 12.47 4.72 7.04
CA GLY A 58 12.92 6.00 6.48
C GLY A 58 13.18 5.98 4.98
N LEU A 59 13.51 4.82 4.40
CA LEU A 59 13.71 4.67 2.96
C LEU A 59 12.40 4.34 2.23
N LEU A 60 11.63 3.40 2.77
CA LEU A 60 10.44 2.84 2.12
C LEU A 60 9.22 3.77 2.24
N MET A 61 9.00 4.47 3.37
CA MET A 61 7.84 5.36 3.51
C MET A 61 7.84 6.54 2.51
N PRO A 62 8.89 7.36 2.40
CA PRO A 62 8.87 8.48 1.46
C PRO A 62 8.79 8.00 0.02
N TYR A 63 9.44 6.87 -0.30
CA TYR A 63 9.34 6.25 -1.61
C TYR A 63 7.90 5.78 -1.90
N ALA A 64 7.29 4.98 -1.03
CA ALA A 64 5.92 4.50 -1.20
C ALA A 64 4.93 5.67 -1.30
N ALA A 65 5.07 6.71 -0.47
CA ALA A 65 4.18 7.88 -0.52
C ALA A 65 4.28 8.66 -1.85
N ALA A 66 5.48 8.76 -2.43
CA ALA A 66 5.70 9.53 -3.67
C ALA A 66 5.44 8.71 -4.94
N ARG A 67 5.92 7.45 -4.96
CA ARG A 67 5.91 6.54 -6.11
C ARG A 67 4.75 5.56 -6.11
N ALA A 68 4.16 5.11 -4.98
CA ALA A 68 3.11 4.08 -5.04
C ALA A 68 1.89 4.46 -5.90
N ASP A 69 1.65 5.77 -6.03
CA ASP A 69 0.62 6.35 -6.90
C ASP A 69 1.02 6.43 -8.40
N ARG A 70 2.32 6.42 -8.69
CA ARG A 70 2.92 6.52 -10.03
C ARG A 70 3.50 5.21 -10.56
N LEU A 71 3.65 4.18 -9.72
CA LEU A 71 4.21 2.90 -10.12
C LEU A 71 3.27 2.21 -11.11
N ASN A 72 3.85 1.70 -12.20
CA ASN A 72 3.13 0.86 -13.14
C ASN A 72 2.85 -0.53 -12.53
N LEU A 73 1.94 -1.30 -13.14
CA LEU A 73 1.61 -2.66 -12.69
C LEU A 73 2.84 -3.58 -12.52
N GLY A 74 3.84 -3.46 -13.40
CA GLY A 74 5.09 -4.22 -13.31
C GLY A 74 5.98 -3.79 -12.15
N GLU A 75 6.10 -2.50 -11.90
CA GLU A 75 6.89 -2.00 -10.77
C GLU A 75 6.20 -2.26 -9.44
N LEU A 76 4.85 -2.20 -9.40
CA LEU A 76 4.05 -2.62 -8.25
C LEU A 76 4.28 -4.09 -7.92
N ALA A 77 4.33 -4.98 -8.94
CA ALA A 77 4.63 -6.39 -8.72
C ALA A 77 6.04 -6.58 -8.15
N ALA A 78 7.05 -5.92 -8.72
CA ALA A 78 8.41 -5.96 -8.18
C ALA A 78 8.48 -5.41 -6.74
N PHE A 79 7.72 -4.35 -6.42
CA PHE A 79 7.65 -3.80 -5.08
C PHE A 79 6.90 -4.71 -4.09
N GLU A 80 5.85 -5.40 -4.54
CA GLU A 80 5.18 -6.44 -3.76
C GLU A 80 6.13 -7.62 -3.47
N GLU A 81 6.92 -8.05 -4.46
CA GLU A 81 7.93 -9.09 -4.28
C GLU A 81 9.04 -8.66 -3.32
N LEU A 82 9.52 -7.42 -3.45
CA LEU A 82 10.47 -6.82 -2.50
C LEU A 82 9.88 -6.86 -1.09
N LEU A 83 8.62 -6.42 -0.94
CA LEU A 83 7.92 -6.44 0.34
C LEU A 83 7.49 -7.84 0.80
N ALA A 84 7.66 -8.89 0.00
CA ALA A 84 7.48 -10.26 0.46
C ALA A 84 8.73 -10.81 1.18
N GLN A 85 9.88 -10.14 1.01
CA GLN A 85 11.13 -10.57 1.60
C GLN A 85 11.24 -10.22 3.10
N PRO A 86 12.03 -11.00 3.86
CA PRO A 86 12.26 -10.75 5.28
C PRO A 86 13.13 -9.50 5.49
N ASP A 87 12.92 -8.84 6.64
CA ASP A 87 13.57 -7.56 6.96
C ASP A 87 15.11 -7.59 6.98
N PRO A 88 15.78 -8.65 7.50
CA PRO A 88 17.24 -8.74 7.48
C PRO A 88 17.80 -8.71 6.05
N LEU A 89 17.11 -9.36 5.12
CA LEU A 89 17.50 -9.41 3.72
C LEU A 89 17.31 -8.05 3.04
N LEU A 90 16.21 -7.36 3.35
CA LEU A 90 15.99 -6.00 2.89
C LEU A 90 17.09 -5.07 3.39
N SER A 91 17.42 -5.12 4.68
CA SER A 91 18.51 -4.30 5.23
C SER A 91 19.85 -4.59 4.55
N ASP A 92 20.16 -5.85 4.26
CA ASP A 92 21.39 -6.20 3.55
C ASP A 92 21.43 -5.63 2.13
N TRP A 93 20.30 -5.60 1.42
CA TRP A 93 20.21 -5.00 0.09
C TRP A 93 20.35 -3.48 0.13
N PHE A 94 19.69 -2.81 1.07
CA PHE A 94 19.80 -1.35 1.22
C PHE A 94 21.19 -0.90 1.69
N LEU A 95 21.86 -1.72 2.51
CA LEU A 95 23.24 -1.50 2.94
C LEU A 95 24.27 -1.97 1.89
N GLN A 96 23.83 -2.42 0.71
CA GLN A 96 24.69 -2.94 -0.36
C GLN A 96 25.61 -4.09 0.07
N ARG A 97 25.22 -4.82 1.13
CA ARG A 97 25.91 -6.01 1.63
C ARG A 97 25.61 -7.25 0.79
N SER A 98 24.40 -7.29 0.23
CA SER A 98 23.92 -8.35 -0.65
C SER A 98 23.24 -7.75 -1.88
N VAL A 99 23.19 -8.50 -2.99
CA VAL A 99 22.49 -8.10 -4.22
C VAL A 99 21.31 -9.04 -4.44
N PRO A 100 20.11 -8.54 -4.73
CA PRO A 100 18.98 -9.41 -5.06
C PRO A 100 19.25 -10.17 -6.36
N GLU A 101 18.91 -11.47 -6.39
CA GLU A 101 19.10 -12.32 -7.57
C GLU A 101 18.29 -11.86 -8.78
N ARG A 102 17.17 -11.16 -8.54
CA ARG A 102 16.30 -10.65 -9.59
C ARG A 102 16.74 -9.25 -10.02
N PRO A 103 17.02 -9.02 -11.33
CA PRO A 103 17.47 -7.72 -11.82
C PRO A 103 16.40 -6.62 -11.63
N GLN A 104 15.12 -6.99 -11.64
CA GLN A 104 14.00 -6.08 -11.41
C GLN A 104 14.01 -5.54 -9.97
N LEU A 105 14.34 -6.39 -8.99
CA LEU A 105 14.49 -5.98 -7.59
C LEU A 105 15.74 -5.12 -7.41
N ALA A 106 16.85 -5.47 -8.06
CA ALA A 106 18.08 -4.67 -8.01
C ALA A 106 17.86 -3.25 -8.53
N ALA A 107 17.20 -3.12 -9.69
CA ALA A 107 16.84 -1.84 -10.28
C ALA A 107 15.93 -1.03 -9.33
N LEU A 108 14.95 -1.69 -8.71
CA LEU A 108 14.03 -1.05 -7.78
C LEU A 108 14.72 -0.56 -6.50
N VAL A 109 15.60 -1.37 -5.89
CA VAL A 109 16.39 -0.97 -4.72
C VAL A 109 17.28 0.22 -5.05
N SER A 110 17.93 0.20 -6.22
CA SER A 110 18.74 1.32 -6.70
C SER A 110 17.90 2.59 -6.91
N ASP A 111 16.70 2.48 -7.46
CA ASP A 111 15.77 3.60 -7.65
C ASP A 111 15.35 4.20 -6.30
N ILE A 112 15.05 3.37 -5.29
CA ILE A 112 14.70 3.83 -3.94
C ILE A 112 15.88 4.60 -3.31
N LEU A 113 17.09 4.07 -3.41
CA LEU A 113 18.30 4.73 -2.89
C LEU A 113 18.56 6.07 -3.60
N GLN A 114 18.39 6.12 -4.93
CA GLN A 114 18.55 7.34 -5.70
C GLN A 114 17.48 8.38 -5.36
N PHE A 115 16.22 7.95 -5.23
CA PHE A 115 15.12 8.81 -4.81
C PHE A 115 15.41 9.45 -3.44
N ASN A 116 15.85 8.65 -2.47
CA ASN A 116 16.18 9.14 -1.13
C ASN A 116 17.38 10.10 -1.14
N ARG A 117 18.41 9.86 -1.97
CA ARG A 117 19.53 10.81 -2.17
C ARG A 117 19.10 12.11 -2.84
N SER A 118 18.16 12.04 -3.77
CA SER A 118 17.67 13.20 -4.53
C SER A 118 16.64 14.04 -3.77
N SER A 119 15.99 13.45 -2.77
CA SER A 119 15.08 14.16 -1.88
C SER A 119 15.92 14.73 -0.74
N PRO A 120 16.30 16.03 -0.76
CA PRO A 120 16.95 16.62 0.39
C PRO A 120 15.99 16.46 1.57
N ALA A 121 16.42 15.75 2.60
CA ALA A 121 15.77 15.81 3.90
C ALA A 121 15.74 17.29 4.30
N ALA A 122 14.55 17.90 4.20
CA ALA A 122 14.29 19.24 4.71
C ALA A 122 14.25 19.21 6.24
#